data_AF-A0AAP7LV24-F1
#
_entry.id   AF-A0AAP7LV24-F1
#
_cell.length_a   1.000
_cell.length_b   1.000
_cell.length_c   1.000
_cell.angle_alpha   90.00
_cell.angle_beta   90.00
_cell.angle_gamma   90.00
#
_symmetry.space_group_name_H-M   'P 1'
#
loop_
_entity.id
_entity.type
_entity.pdbx_description
1 polymer ?
#
loop_
_entity_poly.entity_id
_entity_poly.type
_entity_poly.pdbx_seq_one_letter_code
_entity_poly.pdbx_strand_id
1 'polypeptide(L)'
;MFVNVYEVAREFGGHEEGGWYYDDYTCVHSHLLEADEDKNEVVDYLAKSYNKSTQGDITSVKGGVEVLVRVEDEKAESETLEVPEYS
;
A
#
# COMPACT_ATOMS: atom_id res chain seq x y z
N MET A 1 4.82 -16.79 -1.77
CA MET A 1 3.61 -15.96 -1.73
C MET A 1 3.55 -15.27 -0.38
N PHE A 2 3.44 -13.96 -0.39
CA PHE A 2 3.37 -13.11 0.77
C PHE A 2 2.01 -12.41 0.82
N VAL A 3 1.55 -12.07 2.01
CA VAL A 3 0.49 -11.09 2.24
C VAL A 3 1.14 -9.83 2.79
N ASN A 4 1.25 -8.82 1.94
CA ASN A 4 1.88 -7.55 2.26
C ASN A 4 0.80 -6.52 2.63
N VAL A 5 1.09 -5.70 3.63
CA VAL A 5 0.23 -4.59 4.07
C VAL A 5 0.99 -3.31 3.80
N TYR A 6 0.33 -2.40 3.09
CA TYR A 6 0.87 -1.10 2.71
C TYR A 6 0.05 0.01 3.34
N GLU A 7 0.75 1.04 3.82
CA GLU A 7 0.18 2.37 3.93
C GLU A 7 0.34 3.06 2.58
N VAL A 8 -0.76 3.56 2.04
CA VAL A 8 -0.83 4.18 0.73
C VAL A 8 -1.16 5.65 0.91
N ALA A 9 -0.24 6.52 0.52
CA ALA A 9 -0.39 7.96 0.51
C ALA A 9 -0.41 8.47 -0.94
N ARG A 10 -1.07 9.61 -1.19
CA ARG A 10 -1.07 10.23 -2.51
C ARG A 10 -0.04 11.35 -2.56
N GLU A 11 1.03 11.15 -3.32
CA GLU A 11 2.15 12.06 -3.43
C GLU A 11 2.13 12.81 -4.77
N PHE A 12 2.70 14.02 -4.77
CA PHE A 12 2.82 14.85 -5.96
C PHE A 12 4.15 14.57 -6.66
N GLY A 13 4.09 14.06 -7.89
CA GLY A 13 5.25 13.58 -8.64
C GLY A 13 6.00 14.64 -9.44
N GLY A 14 5.40 15.81 -9.65
CA GLY A 14 6.07 16.91 -10.36
C GLY A 14 5.11 17.80 -11.12
N HIS A 15 5.62 18.94 -11.62
CA HIS A 15 4.83 19.98 -12.29
C HIS A 15 4.73 19.81 -13.82
N GLU A 16 5.26 18.71 -14.37
CA GLU A 16 5.22 18.45 -15.81
C GLU A 16 3.78 18.20 -16.29
N GLU A 17 3.46 18.71 -17.49
CA GLU A 17 2.14 18.60 -18.13
C GLU A 17 0.90 18.89 -17.25
N GLY A 18 0.99 19.88 -16.35
CA GLY A 18 -0.14 20.27 -15.49
C GLY A 18 -0.16 19.59 -14.13
N GLY A 19 0.90 18.83 -13.82
CA GLY A 19 1.12 18.19 -12.55
C GLY A 19 0.53 16.79 -12.49
N TRP A 20 1.26 15.86 -11.88
CA TRP A 20 0.82 14.49 -11.72
C TRP A 20 0.96 14.02 -10.27
N TYR A 21 0.14 13.03 -9.91
CA TYR A 21 0.13 12.42 -8.59
C TYR A 21 0.30 10.91 -8.76
N TYR A 22 0.92 10.28 -7.78
CA TYR A 22 1.02 8.83 -7.68
C TYR A 22 0.66 8.36 -6.28
N ASP A 23 0.32 7.08 -6.21
CA ASP A 23 0.13 6.40 -4.94
C ASP A 23 1.50 5.89 -4.48
N ASP A 24 1.96 6.40 -3.35
CA ASP A 24 3.17 6.00 -2.66
C ASP A 24 2.84 4.85 -1.69
N TYR A 25 3.38 3.68 -1.97
CA TYR A 25 3.13 2.47 -1.19
C TYR A 25 4.30 2.24 -0.23
N THR A 26 4.06 2.42 1.07
CA THR A 26 5.03 2.08 2.12
C THR A 26 4.66 0.74 2.75
N CYS A 27 5.53 -0.26 2.69
CA CYS A 27 5.23 -1.58 3.26
C CYS A 27 5.37 -1.53 4.79
N VAL A 28 4.25 -1.70 5.50
CA VAL A 28 4.22 -1.71 6.97
C VAL A 28 4.25 -3.12 7.57
N HIS A 29 3.88 -4.14 6.78
CA HIS A 29 3.94 -5.53 7.21
C HIS A 29 4.04 -6.49 6.03
N SER A 30 4.75 -7.60 6.21
CA SER A 30 4.77 -8.71 5.26
C SER A 30 4.66 -10.03 6.00
N HIS A 31 3.63 -10.79 5.67
CA HIS A 31 3.41 -12.14 6.18
C HIS A 31 3.76 -13.16 5.09
N LEU A 32 4.66 -14.09 5.37
CA LEU A 32 4.91 -15.23 4.48
C LEU A 32 3.77 -16.23 4.67
N LEU A 33 3.04 -16.57 3.60
CA LEU A 33 2.00 -17.60 3.67
C LEU A 33 2.63 -18.98 3.71
N GLU A 34 2.41 -19.69 4.82
CA GLU A 34 2.77 -21.09 4.98
C GLU A 34 1.76 -22.01 4.27
N ALA A 35 2.15 -23.26 4.03
CA ALA A 35 1.36 -24.18 3.20
C ALA A 35 -0.01 -24.57 3.81
N ASP A 36 -0.15 -24.48 5.13
CA ASP A 36 -1.38 -24.81 5.87
C ASP A 36 -2.27 -23.60 6.19
N GLU A 37 -1.84 -22.38 5.83
CA GLU A 37 -2.62 -21.16 6.09
C GLU A 37 -3.65 -20.89 4.99
N ASP A 38 -4.86 -20.48 5.39
CA ASP A 38 -5.85 -19.95 4.46
C ASP A 38 -5.55 -18.49 4.13
N LYS A 39 -5.20 -18.24 2.87
CA LYS A 39 -4.91 -16.91 2.33
C LYS A 39 -6.00 -15.87 2.67
N ASN A 40 -7.28 -16.23 2.56
CA ASN A 40 -8.37 -15.28 2.77
C ASN A 40 -8.51 -14.92 4.26
N GLU A 41 -8.27 -15.88 5.16
CA GLU A 41 -8.28 -15.63 6.61
C GLU A 41 -7.13 -14.69 7.00
N VAL A 42 -5.93 -14.91 6.46
CA VAL A 42 -4.77 -14.03 6.70
C VAL A 42 -5.03 -12.63 6.17
N VAL A 43 -5.57 -12.49 4.95
CA VAL A 43 -5.92 -11.19 4.36
C VAL A 43 -6.96 -10.46 5.21
N ASP A 44 -8.04 -11.13 5.60
CA ASP A 44 -9.11 -10.52 6.40
C ASP A 44 -8.62 -10.13 7.81
N TYR A 45 -7.78 -10.97 8.43
CA TYR A 45 -7.15 -10.69 9.70
C TYR A 45 -6.25 -9.44 9.63
N LEU A 46 -5.36 -9.38 8.64
CA LEU A 46 -4.45 -8.25 8.47
C LEU A 46 -5.23 -6.97 8.12
N ALA A 47 -6.21 -7.06 7.21
CA ALA A 47 -7.06 -5.92 6.86
C ALA A 47 -7.78 -5.35 8.08
N LYS A 48 -8.35 -6.20 8.95
CA LYS A 48 -9.01 -5.76 10.20
C LYS A 48 -8.04 -5.21 11.22
N SER A 49 -6.85 -5.82 11.34
CA SER A 49 -5.84 -5.42 12.32
C SER A 49 -5.26 -4.04 12.01
N TYR A 50 -5.08 -3.75 10.72
CA TYR A 50 -4.52 -2.48 10.24
C TYR A 50 -5.59 -1.45 9.83
N ASN A 51 -6.88 -1.81 9.82
CA ASN A 51 -7.98 -0.88 9.51
C ASN A 51 -7.95 0.41 10.37
N LYS A 52 -7.47 0.33 11.62
CA LYS A 52 -7.37 1.51 12.51
C LYS A 52 -6.26 2.48 12.13
N SER A 53 -5.32 2.08 11.27
CA SER A 53 -4.25 2.94 10.78
C SER A 53 -4.69 3.85 9.63
N THR A 54 -5.90 3.69 9.09
CA THR A 54 -6.43 4.64 8.10
C THR A 54 -6.66 6.01 8.76
N GLN A 55 -5.91 7.02 8.34
CA GLN A 55 -6.06 8.39 8.81
C GLN A 55 -6.29 9.33 7.63
N GLY A 56 -7.41 10.06 7.65
CA GLY A 56 -7.73 11.05 6.63
C GLY A 56 -8.42 10.49 5.38
N ASP A 57 -8.69 11.37 4.44
CA ASP A 57 -9.35 11.05 3.16
C ASP A 57 -8.29 11.21 2.06
N ILE A 58 -7.88 10.10 1.44
CA ILE A 58 -6.81 10.06 0.42
C ILE A 58 -7.11 10.93 -0.81
N THR A 59 -8.37 11.36 -0.99
CA THR A 59 -8.78 12.24 -2.09
C THR A 59 -8.89 13.72 -1.67
N SER A 60 -8.75 14.02 -0.38
CA SER A 60 -8.77 15.38 0.15
C SER A 60 -7.42 16.06 0.00
N VAL A 61 -7.44 17.37 -0.26
CA VAL A 61 -6.24 18.23 -0.36
C VAL A 61 -5.38 18.22 0.91
N LYS A 62 -5.92 17.73 2.04
CA LYS A 62 -5.21 17.59 3.31
C LYS A 62 -4.40 16.29 3.43
N GLY A 63 -4.48 15.42 2.42
CA GLY A 63 -3.88 14.10 2.43
C GLY A 63 -4.68 13.09 3.27
N GLY A 64 -4.33 11.83 3.08
CA GLY A 64 -4.82 10.69 3.85
C GLY A 64 -3.89 9.51 3.63
N VAL A 65 -3.96 8.54 4.53
CA VAL A 65 -3.28 7.25 4.41
C VAL A 65 -4.35 6.17 4.39
N GLU A 66 -4.38 5.39 3.32
CA GLU A 66 -5.20 4.18 3.21
C GLU A 66 -4.35 2.96 3.51
N VAL A 67 -4.95 1.94 4.11
CA VAL A 67 -4.29 0.65 4.30
C VAL A 67 -4.75 -0.31 3.20
N LEU A 68 -3.80 -0.86 2.47
CA LEU A 68 -4.05 -1.85 1.43
C LEU A 68 -3.34 -3.16 1.75
N VAL A 69 -4.07 -4.27 1.64
CA VAL A 69 -3.51 -5.63 1.79
C VAL A 69 -3.43 -6.27 0.42
N ARG A 70 -2.25 -6.76 0.04
CA ARG A 70 -1.99 -7.43 -1.24
C ARG A 70 -1.41 -8.81 -1.03
N VAL A 71 -1.75 -9.72 -1.94
CA VAL A 71 -1.12 -11.04 -2.03
C VAL A 71 -0.17 -11.01 -3.21
N GLU A 72 1.10 -11.23 -2.95
CA GLU A 72 2.20 -11.01 -3.91
C GLU A 72 3.18 -12.17 -3.89
N ASP A 73 4.02 -12.29 -4.91
CA ASP A 73 5.00 -13.38 -4.99
C ASP A 73 6.21 -13.07 -4.10
N GLU A 74 6.61 -11.80 -4.02
CA GLU A 74 7.72 -11.31 -3.22
C GLU A 74 7.28 -10.48 -2.01
N LYS A 75 8.22 -10.33 -1.07
CA LYS A 75 8.05 -9.46 0.09
C LYS A 75 8.08 -8.01 -0.38
N ALA A 76 7.08 -7.22 0.03
CA ALA A 76 7.02 -5.78 -0.26
C ALA A 76 7.10 -5.44 -1.77
N GLU A 77 6.55 -6.31 -2.63
CA GLU A 77 6.70 -6.23 -4.09
C GLU A 77 6.18 -4.91 -4.70
N SER A 78 5.11 -4.34 -4.14
CA SER A 78 4.55 -3.05 -4.57
C SER A 78 5.15 -1.84 -3.83
N GLU A 79 6.15 -2.02 -2.95
CA GLU A 79 6.74 -0.90 -2.22
C GLU A 79 7.35 0.14 -3.16
N THR A 80 6.94 1.39 -3.00
CA THR A 80 7.46 2.51 -3.78
C THR A 80 8.73 3.03 -3.11
N LEU A 81 9.88 2.65 -3.66
CA LEU A 81 11.19 3.07 -3.13
C LEU A 81 11.74 4.32 -3.82
N GLU A 82 11.19 4.66 -4.98
CA GLU A 82 11.63 5.77 -5.83
C GLU A 82 10.41 6.50 -6.38
N VAL A 83 10.53 7.82 -6.56
CA VAL A 83 9.52 8.61 -7.25
C VAL A 83 9.47 8.12 -8.70
N PRO A 84 8.30 7.78 -9.25
CA PRO A 84 8.20 7.35 -10.64
C PRO A 84 8.73 8.45 -11.57
N GLU A 85 9.58 8.11 -12.54
CA GLU A 85 9.98 9.06 -13.58
C GLU A 85 8.93 9.01 -14.71
N TYR A 86 8.31 10.15 -15.03
CA TYR A 86 7.45 10.28 -16.21
C TYR A 86 8.33 10.71 -17.39
N SER A 87 8.32 9.95 -18.49
CA SER A 87 9.12 10.22 -19.71
C SER A 87 8.25 10.50 -20.92
#